data_AF-A0A2V7Z069-F1
#
_entry.id   AF-A0A2V7Z069-F1
#
_cell.length_a   1.000
_cell.length_b   1.000
_cell.length_c   1.000
_cell.angle_alpha   90.00
_cell.angle_beta   90.00
_cell.angle_gamma   90.00
#
_symmetry.space_group_name_H-M   'P 1'
#
loop_
_entity.id
_entity.type
_entity.pdbx_description
1 polymer ?
#
loop_
_entity_poly.entity_id
_entity_poly.type
_entity_poly.pdbx_seq_one_letter_code
_entity_poly.pdbx_strand_id
1 'polypeptide(L)'
;EHGIFLYREALQVPMMLKLPGGRLGGSRVAQPAQIVDVFPTLLSLVGVPLPREAAGPFPGRSLLDLRAPGAPRDLYAETFYPRLHFGWSELTSLIRDRFHYIQSPAPELYDLAADPGEKSNALAAERRAYAAMRQSLQGVERPLQAPAAVDPETARKLAALGYASGVSNTARGEALPDPKSRIGTLRDFDLAMSLFVDGRYADAVPAFRRLVAASPKMADAWEDLGVSLEKLGRREEALEAYERAMDASGGASFVAVATGNLLLQMGRLDEARAHAELGLKGSPAMANSLLAQIALARDRPDEAEKAARAALAAPGSHIAPLMTLAQVLQKQGKLAEALGCADQATQELARTGAAGQGYEGLHWVRGDLLARLGRNEEAEREFLQEIRGFPHDTRPYASLALLYASEGRGPEAVGALRRMVEAEGSPAAYAEAVKTLRILGDPQGAAALLRQALDRHPGSRELRALAGSP
;
A
#
# COMPACT_ATOMS: atom_id res chain seq x y z
N GLU A 1 -4.64 -8.62 16.55
CA GLU A 1 -3.60 -8.97 15.57
C GLU A 1 -2.95 -10.32 15.85
N HIS A 2 -3.17 -11.31 14.98
CA HIS A 2 -2.65 -12.68 15.14
C HIS A 2 -1.14 -12.81 14.84
N GLY A 3 -0.54 -11.80 14.19
CA GLY A 3 0.87 -11.83 13.79
C GLY A 3 1.86 -11.42 14.88
N ILE A 4 1.41 -10.84 16.01
CA ILE A 4 2.31 -10.18 16.97
C ILE A 4 2.82 -11.12 18.06
N PHE A 5 1.93 -11.97 18.58
CA PHE A 5 2.20 -12.80 19.74
C PHE A 5 2.18 -14.28 19.38
N LEU A 6 2.92 -15.08 20.14
CA LEU A 6 3.03 -16.53 19.98
C LEU A 6 2.33 -17.28 21.11
N TYR A 7 1.29 -16.71 21.71
CA TYR A 7 0.47 -17.44 22.67
C TYR A 7 -0.35 -18.52 21.96
N ARG A 8 -0.74 -19.55 22.70
CA ARG A 8 -1.58 -20.64 22.21
C ARG A 8 -2.90 -20.14 21.64
N GLU A 9 -3.47 -19.06 22.16
CA GLU A 9 -4.66 -18.42 21.59
C GLU A 9 -4.45 -17.92 20.15
N ALA A 10 -3.23 -17.52 19.79
CA ALA A 10 -2.87 -17.10 18.44
C ALA A 10 -2.43 -18.27 17.56
N LEU A 11 -1.73 -19.27 18.14
CA LEU A 11 -1.17 -20.40 17.41
C LEU A 11 -2.17 -21.54 17.16
N GLN A 12 -3.14 -21.74 18.04
CA GLN A 12 -4.06 -22.89 17.99
C GLN A 12 -5.23 -22.63 17.02
N VAL A 13 -4.93 -22.65 15.73
CA VAL A 13 -5.92 -22.49 14.66
C VAL A 13 -6.29 -23.85 14.06
N PRO A 14 -7.60 -24.13 13.79
CA PRO A 14 -8.00 -25.36 13.11
C PRO A 14 -7.42 -25.43 11.68
N MET A 15 -6.63 -26.48 11.40
CA MET A 15 -6.20 -26.77 10.04
C MET A 15 -7.25 -27.63 9.33
N MET A 16 -7.80 -27.12 8.24
CA MET A 16 -8.78 -27.83 7.41
C MET A 16 -8.13 -28.35 6.14
N LEU A 17 -8.12 -29.68 5.96
CA LEU A 17 -7.60 -30.35 4.76
C LEU A 17 -8.76 -30.95 3.97
N LYS A 18 -8.99 -30.46 2.75
CA LYS A 18 -9.97 -31.02 1.81
C LYS A 18 -9.26 -31.86 0.76
N LEU A 19 -9.48 -33.18 0.79
CA LEU A 19 -8.90 -34.09 -0.19
C LEU A 19 -9.83 -34.27 -1.42
N PRO A 20 -9.26 -34.63 -2.59
CA PRO A 20 -10.04 -34.97 -3.77
C PRO A 20 -11.09 -36.04 -3.50
N GLY A 21 -12.27 -35.89 -4.08
CA GLY A 21 -13.39 -36.84 -3.94
C GLY A 21 -13.98 -36.93 -2.53
N GLY A 22 -13.70 -35.98 -1.63
CA GLY A 22 -14.22 -36.00 -0.27
C GLY A 22 -13.59 -37.07 0.62
N ARG A 23 -12.44 -37.63 0.22
CA ARG A 23 -11.69 -38.59 1.02
C ARG A 23 -11.42 -38.03 2.42
N LEU A 24 -11.65 -38.85 3.44
CA LEU A 24 -11.50 -38.49 4.86
C LEU A 24 -12.40 -37.34 5.35
N GLY A 25 -13.47 -37.03 4.61
CA GLY A 25 -14.49 -36.07 5.04
C GLY A 25 -15.06 -36.44 6.42
N GLY A 26 -15.23 -35.44 7.29
CA GLY A 26 -15.74 -35.62 8.65
C GLY A 26 -14.74 -36.19 9.66
N SER A 27 -13.51 -36.49 9.26
CA SER A 27 -12.47 -36.94 10.20
C SER A 27 -11.85 -35.77 10.96
N ARG A 28 -11.47 -36.02 12.22
CA ARG A 28 -10.75 -35.07 13.08
C ARG A 28 -9.50 -35.72 13.65
N VAL A 29 -8.39 -34.99 13.61
CA VAL A 29 -7.11 -35.39 14.21
C VAL A 29 -6.82 -34.45 15.37
N ALA A 30 -6.47 -35.03 16.53
CA ALA A 30 -6.15 -34.26 17.74
C ALA A 30 -4.66 -33.90 17.83
N GLN A 31 -3.80 -34.57 17.06
CA GLN A 31 -2.38 -34.26 17.01
C GLN A 31 -2.16 -32.87 16.40
N PRO A 32 -1.28 -32.04 16.98
CA PRO A 32 -0.93 -30.75 16.43
C PRO A 32 -0.32 -30.87 15.02
N ALA A 33 -0.79 -30.02 14.13
CA ALA A 33 -0.24 -29.83 12.79
C ALA A 33 0.55 -28.51 12.74
N GLN A 34 1.58 -28.46 11.89
CA GLN A 34 2.35 -27.23 11.61
C GLN A 34 2.34 -26.93 10.11
N ILE A 35 2.58 -25.67 9.72
CA ILE A 35 2.67 -25.27 8.30
C ILE A 35 3.73 -26.09 7.54
N VAL A 36 4.82 -26.46 8.21
CA VAL A 36 5.89 -27.29 7.63
C VAL A 36 5.41 -28.69 7.20
N ASP A 37 4.26 -29.16 7.70
CA ASP A 37 3.66 -30.43 7.34
C ASP A 37 2.93 -30.38 5.98
N VAL A 38 2.66 -29.18 5.43
CA VAL A 38 1.96 -29.03 4.14
C VAL A 38 2.78 -29.62 2.99
N PHE A 39 4.07 -29.28 2.91
CA PHE A 39 4.95 -29.76 1.84
C PHE A 39 5.04 -31.30 1.74
N PRO A 40 5.36 -32.05 2.81
CA PRO A 40 5.38 -33.51 2.76
C PRO A 40 4.00 -34.10 2.48
N THR A 41 2.92 -33.45 2.91
CA THR A 41 1.55 -33.87 2.59
C THR A 41 1.29 -33.79 1.09
N LEU A 42 1.67 -32.68 0.44
CA LEU A 42 1.50 -32.52 -1.00
C LEU A 42 2.28 -33.57 -1.78
N LEU A 43 3.55 -33.81 -1.42
CA LEU A 43 4.38 -34.85 -2.03
C LEU A 43 3.76 -36.24 -1.88
N SER A 44 3.27 -36.58 -0.68
CA SER A 44 2.57 -37.83 -0.40
C SER A 44 1.33 -38.00 -1.28
N LEU A 45 0.54 -36.93 -1.48
CA LEU A 45 -0.66 -36.96 -2.33
C LEU A 45 -0.36 -37.20 -3.81
N VAL A 46 0.77 -36.70 -4.31
CA VAL A 46 1.19 -36.89 -5.72
C VAL A 46 2.11 -38.10 -5.93
N GLY A 47 2.39 -38.87 -4.88
CA GLY A 47 3.25 -40.06 -4.95
C GLY A 47 4.74 -39.75 -5.17
N VAL A 48 5.18 -38.54 -4.83
CA VAL A 48 6.59 -38.12 -4.94
C VAL A 48 7.28 -38.32 -3.59
N PRO A 49 8.45 -38.99 -3.52
CA PRO A 49 9.18 -39.13 -2.27
C PRO A 49 9.78 -37.79 -1.82
N LEU A 50 9.94 -37.62 -0.50
CA LEU A 50 10.64 -36.46 0.06
C LEU A 50 12.08 -36.36 -0.51
N PRO A 51 12.49 -35.20 -1.05
CA PRO A 51 13.85 -34.99 -1.52
C PRO A 51 14.85 -35.24 -0.38
N ARG A 52 15.92 -36.00 -0.65
CA ARG A 52 16.96 -36.32 0.35
C ARG A 52 18.02 -35.22 0.52
N GLU A 53 17.92 -34.10 -0.21
CA GLU A 53 19.07 -33.23 -0.52
C GLU A 53 19.11 -31.86 0.18
N ALA A 54 18.55 -31.70 1.37
CA ALA A 54 18.76 -30.48 2.16
C ALA A 54 19.06 -30.80 3.63
N ALA A 55 20.35 -30.90 3.99
CA ALA A 55 20.87 -30.81 5.35
C ALA A 55 20.08 -31.55 6.47
N GLY A 56 19.75 -32.83 6.26
CA GLY A 56 19.13 -33.69 7.28
C GLY A 56 17.69 -34.14 6.95
N PRO A 57 17.02 -34.86 7.86
CA PRO A 57 15.62 -35.24 7.67
C PRO A 57 14.72 -34.01 7.64
N PHE A 58 13.79 -33.95 6.67
CA PHE A 58 12.83 -32.87 6.56
C PHE A 58 11.99 -32.75 7.86
N PRO A 59 11.84 -31.55 8.46
CA PRO A 59 11.25 -31.40 9.79
C PRO A 59 9.74 -31.69 9.84
N GLY A 60 9.03 -31.50 8.72
CA GLY A 60 7.58 -31.75 8.63
C GLY A 60 7.23 -33.22 8.41
N ARG A 61 6.02 -33.61 8.83
CA ARG A 61 5.43 -34.93 8.57
C ARG A 61 4.18 -34.79 7.71
N SER A 62 3.83 -35.80 6.92
CA SER A 62 2.57 -35.76 6.16
C SER A 62 1.38 -35.74 7.13
N LEU A 63 0.44 -34.82 6.89
CA LEU A 63 -0.81 -34.70 7.65
C LEU A 63 -1.69 -35.95 7.50
N LEU A 64 -1.50 -36.71 6.42
CA LEU A 64 -2.20 -37.99 6.21
C LEU A 64 -1.79 -39.04 7.25
N ASP A 65 -0.56 -38.93 7.78
CA ASP A 65 0.03 -39.89 8.71
C ASP A 65 -0.26 -39.54 10.17
N LEU A 66 -0.67 -38.31 10.48
CA LEU A 66 -0.97 -37.83 11.85
C LEU A 66 -2.17 -38.53 12.50
N ARG A 67 -2.86 -39.41 11.77
CA ARG A 67 -3.95 -40.25 12.30
C ARG A 67 -3.45 -41.40 13.15
N ALA A 68 -2.22 -41.85 12.95
CA ALA A 68 -1.59 -42.87 13.78
C ALA A 68 -0.90 -42.23 15.00
N PRO A 69 -0.84 -42.89 16.17
CA PRO A 69 -0.06 -42.42 17.30
C PRO A 69 1.39 -42.16 16.86
N GLY A 70 1.81 -40.89 16.89
CA GLY A 70 3.14 -40.47 16.49
C GLY A 70 4.04 -40.26 17.70
N ALA A 71 5.35 -40.33 17.49
CA ALA A 71 6.32 -39.88 18.49
C ALA A 71 6.07 -38.39 18.82
N PRO A 72 6.19 -37.99 20.09
CA PRO A 72 6.14 -36.58 20.49
C PRO A 72 7.07 -35.74 19.61
N ARG A 73 6.64 -34.53 19.28
CA ARG A 73 7.42 -33.58 18.48
C ARG A 73 7.39 -32.23 19.14
N ASP A 74 8.48 -31.51 18.95
CA ASP A 74 8.53 -30.10 19.29
C ASP A 74 7.78 -29.28 18.24
N LEU A 75 7.00 -28.30 18.70
CA LEU A 75 6.32 -27.35 17.82
C LEU A 75 7.02 -26.00 17.93
N TYR A 76 7.72 -25.63 16.86
CA TYR A 76 8.34 -24.33 16.71
C TYR A 76 7.39 -23.34 16.04
N ALA A 77 7.37 -22.10 16.53
CA ALA A 77 6.76 -20.96 15.85
C ALA A 77 7.59 -19.70 16.07
N GLU A 78 7.54 -18.79 15.11
CA GLU A 78 8.26 -17.52 15.13
C GLU A 78 7.40 -16.40 14.55
N THR A 79 7.68 -15.16 14.94
CA THR A 79 7.15 -13.98 14.27
C THR A 79 8.16 -12.85 14.24
N PHE A 80 8.37 -12.32 13.04
CA PHE A 80 9.14 -11.10 12.79
C PHE A 80 8.24 -9.87 12.60
N TYR A 81 6.91 -10.03 12.64
CA TYR A 81 5.97 -8.96 12.39
C TYR A 81 6.15 -7.75 13.34
N PRO A 82 6.32 -7.92 14.67
CA PRO A 82 6.60 -6.80 15.57
C PRO A 82 7.89 -6.04 15.23
N ARG A 83 8.89 -6.78 14.74
CA ARG A 83 10.19 -6.22 14.35
C ARG A 83 10.11 -5.43 13.07
N LEU A 84 9.45 -6.00 12.06
CA LEU A 84 9.36 -5.42 10.73
C LEU A 84 8.48 -4.17 10.69
N HIS A 85 7.39 -4.15 11.47
CA HIS A 85 6.41 -3.06 11.43
C HIS A 85 6.50 -2.09 12.60
N PHE A 86 6.83 -2.56 13.81
CA PHE A 86 6.75 -1.74 15.03
C PHE A 86 8.11 -1.38 15.63
N GLY A 87 9.21 -1.95 15.12
CA GLY A 87 10.54 -1.81 15.70
C GLY A 87 10.67 -2.45 17.09
N TRP A 88 9.87 -3.47 17.38
CA TRP A 88 9.92 -4.26 18.62
C TRP A 88 10.71 -5.56 18.41
N SER A 89 10.98 -6.30 19.49
CA SER A 89 11.64 -7.60 19.37
C SER A 89 10.78 -8.58 18.60
N GLU A 90 11.41 -9.39 17.73
CA GLU A 90 10.83 -10.64 17.28
C GLU A 90 10.54 -11.58 18.44
N LEU A 91 9.65 -12.54 18.21
CA LEU A 91 9.37 -13.62 19.15
C LEU A 91 9.65 -14.97 18.50
N THR A 92 10.14 -15.91 19.30
CA THR A 92 10.28 -17.32 18.94
C THR A 92 9.68 -18.17 20.06
N SER A 93 9.14 -19.33 19.72
CA SER A 93 8.46 -20.20 20.69
C SER A 93 8.68 -21.67 20.41
N LEU A 94 8.60 -22.47 21.48
CA LEU A 94 8.73 -23.91 21.46
C LEU A 94 7.67 -24.54 22.36
N ILE A 95 6.84 -25.42 21.81
CA ILE A 95 5.96 -26.28 22.60
C ILE A 95 6.58 -27.68 22.63
N ARG A 96 6.82 -28.20 23.83
CA ARG A 96 7.30 -29.56 24.07
C ARG A 96 6.51 -30.19 25.22
N ASP A 97 5.88 -31.32 24.94
CA ASP A 97 5.02 -32.04 25.88
C ASP A 97 3.93 -31.11 26.48
N ARG A 98 4.05 -30.80 27.77
CA ARG A 98 3.13 -29.90 28.49
C ARG A 98 3.62 -28.47 28.58
N PHE A 99 4.83 -28.15 28.12
CA PHE A 99 5.42 -26.83 28.30
C PHE A 99 5.39 -26.02 27.01
N HIS A 100 5.08 -24.74 27.14
CA HIS A 100 5.22 -23.74 26.08
C HIS A 100 6.19 -22.66 26.52
N TYR A 101 7.30 -22.55 25.80
CA TYR A 101 8.33 -21.55 26.01
C TYR A 101 8.20 -20.46 24.95
N ILE A 102 8.17 -19.19 25.37
CA ILE A 102 8.21 -18.03 24.48
C ILE A 102 9.47 -17.24 24.82
N GLN A 103 10.37 -17.14 23.85
CA GLN A 103 11.54 -16.29 23.92
C GLN A 103 11.16 -14.89 23.43
N SER A 104 11.32 -13.93 24.33
CA SER A 104 11.20 -12.50 24.12
C SER A 104 12.23 -11.79 25.01
N PRO A 105 12.35 -10.45 24.99
CA PRO A 105 13.19 -9.74 25.95
C PRO A 105 12.81 -10.04 27.42
N ALA A 106 11.53 -10.34 27.70
CA ALA A 106 11.05 -10.85 28.99
C ALA A 106 10.49 -12.29 28.84
N PRO A 107 11.35 -13.33 28.93
CA PRO A 107 10.98 -14.70 28.56
C PRO A 107 9.90 -15.31 29.47
N GLU A 108 9.08 -16.17 28.88
CA GLU A 108 7.95 -16.83 29.53
C GLU A 108 7.97 -18.33 29.32
N LEU A 109 7.56 -19.05 30.37
CA LEU A 109 7.32 -20.49 30.31
C LEU A 109 5.95 -20.78 30.89
N TYR A 110 5.13 -21.54 30.18
CA TYR A 110 3.80 -21.96 30.64
C TYR A 110 3.73 -23.48 30.74
N ASP A 111 3.06 -23.97 31.79
CA ASP A 111 2.67 -25.38 31.91
C ASP A 111 1.23 -25.53 31.42
N LEU A 112 1.06 -25.95 30.17
CA LEU A 112 -0.22 -26.11 29.48
C LEU A 112 -1.13 -27.15 30.12
N ALA A 113 -0.60 -28.06 30.96
CA ALA A 113 -1.42 -29.01 31.69
C ALA A 113 -2.08 -28.37 32.91
N ALA A 114 -1.36 -27.50 33.61
CA ALA A 114 -1.87 -26.78 34.79
C ALA A 114 -2.60 -25.48 34.43
N ASP A 115 -2.14 -24.79 33.38
CA ASP A 115 -2.66 -23.52 32.90
C ASP A 115 -2.79 -23.52 31.37
N PRO A 116 -3.85 -24.15 30.82
CA PRO A 116 -4.07 -24.22 29.39
C PRO A 116 -4.24 -22.86 28.70
N GLY A 117 -4.54 -21.81 29.48
CA GLY A 117 -4.77 -20.45 29.01
C GLY A 117 -3.58 -19.51 29.15
N GLU A 118 -2.42 -20.01 29.59
CA GLU A 118 -1.15 -19.26 29.61
C GLU A 118 -1.21 -17.94 30.39
N LYS A 119 -1.87 -17.97 31.54
CA LYS A 119 -2.06 -16.80 32.40
C LYS A 119 -0.95 -16.61 33.41
N SER A 120 -0.24 -17.69 33.77
CA SER A 120 0.73 -17.73 34.86
C SER A 120 2.10 -18.18 34.37
N ASN A 121 3.09 -17.29 34.45
CA ASN A 121 4.46 -17.62 34.06
C ASN A 121 5.10 -18.58 35.09
N ALA A 122 5.33 -19.83 34.67
CA ALA A 122 5.88 -20.92 35.47
C ALA A 122 7.42 -20.93 35.51
N LEU A 123 8.12 -20.04 34.80
CA LEU A 123 9.58 -20.05 34.64
C LEU A 123 10.33 -20.16 35.98
N ALA A 124 9.89 -19.40 37.00
CA ALA A 124 10.55 -19.38 38.30
C ALA A 124 10.46 -20.73 39.05
N ALA A 125 9.34 -21.45 38.88
CA ALA A 125 9.09 -22.76 39.47
C ALA A 125 9.71 -23.90 38.64
N GLU A 126 9.71 -23.76 37.31
CA GLU A 126 10.10 -24.80 36.35
C GLU A 126 11.47 -24.52 35.69
N ARG A 127 12.45 -24.10 36.49
CA ARG A 127 13.77 -23.64 35.99
C ARG A 127 14.51 -24.67 35.13
N ARG A 128 14.37 -25.96 35.44
CA ARG A 128 15.00 -27.05 34.67
C ARG A 128 14.37 -27.18 33.28
N ALA A 129 13.05 -27.12 33.20
CA ALA A 129 12.33 -27.14 31.92
C ALA A 129 12.68 -25.90 31.10
N TYR A 130 12.69 -24.72 31.73
CA TYR A 130 13.11 -23.46 31.09
C TYR A 130 14.51 -23.58 30.46
N ALA A 131 15.51 -24.05 31.21
CA ALA A 131 16.87 -24.20 30.71
C ALA A 131 16.95 -25.16 29.50
N ALA A 132 16.26 -26.30 29.58
CA ALA A 132 16.24 -27.30 28.50
C ALA A 132 15.54 -26.77 27.23
N MET A 133 14.42 -26.06 27.38
CA MET A 133 13.69 -25.48 26.25
C MET A 133 14.48 -24.36 25.60
N ARG A 134 15.08 -23.46 26.39
CA ARG A 134 15.95 -22.39 25.89
C ARG A 134 17.13 -22.95 25.10
N GLN A 135 17.80 -23.98 25.61
CA GLN A 135 18.91 -24.63 24.90
C GLN A 135 18.44 -25.26 23.57
N SER A 136 17.26 -25.88 23.57
CA SER A 136 16.70 -26.48 22.36
C SER A 136 16.39 -25.43 21.29
N LEU A 137 15.86 -24.28 21.71
CA LEU A 137 15.49 -23.19 20.81
C LEU A 137 16.70 -22.56 20.11
N GLN A 138 17.84 -22.44 20.80
CA GLN A 138 19.09 -21.93 20.22
C GLN A 138 19.58 -22.71 19.00
N GLY A 139 19.24 -24.00 18.88
CA GLY A 139 19.58 -24.82 17.71
C GLY A 139 18.66 -24.62 16.50
N VAL A 140 17.54 -23.93 16.68
CA VAL A 140 16.49 -23.74 15.67
C VAL A 140 16.40 -22.30 15.20
N GLU A 141 16.68 -21.34 16.09
CA GLU A 141 16.62 -19.91 15.79
C GLU A 141 17.48 -19.52 14.60
N ARG A 142 16.85 -18.83 13.65
CA ARG A 142 17.53 -18.24 12.51
C ARG A 142 17.51 -16.73 12.66
N PRO A 143 18.66 -16.04 12.55
CA PRO A 143 18.65 -14.60 12.59
C PRO A 143 17.85 -14.06 11.40
N LEU A 144 17.07 -13.00 11.61
CA LEU A 144 16.49 -12.26 10.50
C LEU A 144 17.62 -11.82 9.56
N GLN A 145 17.56 -12.31 8.33
CA GLN A 145 18.47 -11.90 7.27
C GLN A 145 17.73 -10.90 6.41
N ALA A 146 18.39 -9.78 6.09
CA ALA A 146 17.90 -8.92 5.03
C ALA A 146 17.72 -9.78 3.77
N PRO A 147 16.65 -9.57 2.98
CA PRO A 147 16.47 -10.30 1.74
C PRO A 147 17.76 -10.21 0.92
N ALA A 148 18.30 -11.36 0.51
CA ALA A 148 19.40 -11.37 -0.45
C ALA A 148 18.92 -10.67 -1.73
N ALA A 149 19.85 -10.04 -2.46
CA ALA A 149 19.55 -9.56 -3.80
C ALA A 149 19.10 -10.75 -4.65
N VAL A 150 17.80 -10.86 -4.86
CA VAL A 150 17.21 -11.87 -5.73
C VAL A 150 17.37 -11.43 -7.17
N ASP A 151 17.43 -12.39 -8.09
CA ASP A 151 17.43 -12.07 -9.50
C ASP A 151 16.18 -11.26 -9.87
N PRO A 152 16.23 -10.45 -10.95
CA PRO A 152 15.13 -9.56 -11.32
C PRO A 152 13.79 -10.28 -11.53
N GLU A 153 13.79 -11.55 -11.93
CA GLU A 153 12.55 -12.31 -12.15
C GLU A 153 11.92 -12.77 -10.84
N THR A 154 12.72 -13.19 -9.87
CA THR A 154 12.26 -13.55 -8.53
C THR A 154 11.78 -12.31 -7.76
N ALA A 155 12.51 -11.19 -7.85
CA ALA A 155 12.03 -9.89 -7.35
C ALA A 155 10.66 -9.53 -7.92
N ARG A 156 10.47 -9.71 -9.24
CA ARG A 156 9.20 -9.46 -9.93
C ARG A 156 8.05 -10.30 -9.37
N LYS A 157 8.30 -11.58 -9.04
CA LYS A 157 7.27 -12.48 -8.47
C LYS A 157 6.91 -12.09 -7.04
N LEU A 158 7.89 -11.71 -6.23
CA LEU A 158 7.67 -11.29 -4.83
C LEU A 158 6.94 -9.94 -4.74
N ALA A 159 7.28 -8.99 -5.62
CA ALA A 159 6.60 -7.70 -5.72
C ALA A 159 5.14 -7.86 -6.16
N ALA A 160 4.86 -8.74 -7.14
CA ALA A 160 3.49 -9.04 -7.59
C ALA A 160 2.61 -9.69 -6.51
N LEU A 161 3.22 -10.28 -5.48
CA LEU A 161 2.54 -10.90 -4.34
C LEU A 161 2.42 -9.96 -3.12
N GLY A 162 2.90 -8.71 -3.21
CA GLY A 162 2.79 -7.73 -2.13
C GLY A 162 3.77 -7.91 -0.97
N TYR A 163 4.76 -8.80 -1.08
CA TYR A 163 5.75 -9.06 -0.01
C TYR A 163 6.90 -8.03 0.05
N ALA A 164 6.78 -6.91 -0.65
CA ALA A 164 7.84 -5.91 -0.79
C ALA A 164 7.65 -4.63 0.06
N SER A 165 6.69 -4.62 0.99
CA SER A 165 6.34 -3.44 1.78
C SER A 165 6.84 -3.55 3.22
N GLY A 166 7.58 -2.54 3.69
CA GLY A 166 7.83 -2.26 5.11
C GLY A 166 8.79 -3.19 5.83
N VAL A 167 10.10 -3.09 5.55
CA VAL A 167 11.13 -3.68 6.42
C VAL A 167 11.73 -2.57 7.27
N SER A 168 11.37 -2.49 8.56
CA SER A 168 12.14 -1.68 9.50
C SER A 168 13.57 -2.21 9.60
N ASN A 169 14.56 -1.37 9.30
CA ASN A 169 15.97 -1.73 9.40
C ASN A 169 16.44 -1.61 10.86
N THR A 170 16.02 -2.55 11.70
CA THR A 170 16.57 -2.66 13.07
C THR A 170 18.00 -3.20 13.01
N ALA A 171 18.96 -2.41 13.49
CA ALA A 171 20.36 -2.81 13.56
C ALA A 171 20.53 -4.11 14.38
N ARG A 172 21.40 -5.00 13.92
CA ARG A 172 21.75 -6.22 14.68
C ARG A 172 22.33 -5.83 16.04
N GLY A 173 21.71 -6.31 17.12
CA GLY A 173 22.25 -6.22 18.49
C GLY A 173 21.66 -5.11 19.37
N GLU A 174 20.72 -4.30 18.90
CA GLU A 174 19.95 -3.41 19.79
C GLU A 174 18.95 -4.20 20.64
N ALA A 175 18.84 -3.86 21.93
CA ALA A 175 17.80 -4.40 22.80
C ALA A 175 16.44 -3.77 22.41
N LEU A 176 15.66 -4.50 21.63
CA LEU A 176 14.35 -4.04 21.18
C LEU A 176 13.29 -4.19 22.28
N PRO A 177 12.26 -3.31 22.32
CA PRO A 177 11.18 -3.42 23.28
C PRO A 177 10.44 -4.77 23.17
N ASP A 178 10.02 -5.31 24.30
CA ASP A 178 9.15 -6.49 24.30
C ASP A 178 7.75 -6.10 23.78
N PRO A 179 7.18 -6.80 22.77
CA PRO A 179 5.84 -6.53 22.25
C PRO A 179 4.76 -6.45 23.34
N LYS A 180 4.87 -7.24 24.43
CA LYS A 180 3.90 -7.25 25.53
C LYS A 180 3.88 -5.94 26.31
N SER A 181 5.02 -5.26 26.40
CA SER A 181 5.11 -3.93 27.03
C SER A 181 4.46 -2.82 26.20
N ARG A 182 4.09 -3.11 24.95
CA ARG A 182 3.61 -2.14 23.96
C ARG A 182 2.19 -2.39 23.47
N ILE A 183 1.42 -3.26 24.15
CA ILE A 183 0.02 -3.55 23.79
C ILE A 183 -0.83 -2.28 23.67
N GLY A 184 -0.60 -1.27 24.51
CA GLY A 184 -1.30 0.02 24.41
C GLY A 184 -1.13 0.70 23.04
N THR A 185 0.06 0.59 22.44
CA THR A 185 0.37 1.13 21.12
C THR A 185 -0.41 0.42 20.01
N LEU A 186 -0.77 -0.85 20.17
CA LEU A 186 -1.59 -1.57 19.19
C LEU A 186 -2.99 -1.02 19.09
N ARG A 187 -3.60 -0.67 20.24
CA ARG A 187 -4.92 -0.05 20.24
C ARG A 187 -4.92 1.31 19.55
N ASP A 188 -3.88 2.12 19.79
CA ASP A 188 -3.72 3.40 19.09
C ASP A 188 -3.48 3.19 17.58
N PHE A 189 -2.79 2.11 17.19
CA PHE A 189 -2.52 1.76 15.80
C PHE A 189 -3.79 1.36 15.07
N ASP A 190 -4.57 0.43 15.64
CA ASP A 190 -5.85 0.00 15.07
C ASP A 190 -6.81 1.19 14.89
N LEU A 191 -6.86 2.09 15.87
CA LEU A 191 -7.65 3.32 15.78
C LEU A 191 -7.16 4.23 14.65
N ALA A 192 -5.84 4.48 14.56
CA ALA A 192 -5.27 5.32 13.53
C ALA A 192 -5.53 4.76 12.12
N MET A 193 -5.33 3.44 11.94
CA MET A 193 -5.59 2.73 10.69
C MET A 193 -7.06 2.77 10.31
N SER A 194 -7.98 2.56 11.27
CA SER A 194 -9.42 2.67 11.00
C SER A 194 -9.79 4.07 10.50
N LEU A 195 -9.30 5.12 11.17
CA LEU A 195 -9.56 6.50 10.75
C LEU A 195 -8.95 6.81 9.38
N PHE A 196 -7.77 6.26 9.09
CA PHE A 196 -7.10 6.40 7.81
C PHE A 196 -7.86 5.74 6.67
N VAL A 197 -8.26 4.47 6.83
CA VAL A 197 -9.03 3.71 5.85
C VAL A 197 -10.40 4.33 5.61
N ASP A 198 -11.03 4.90 6.64
CA ASP A 198 -12.29 5.64 6.53
C ASP A 198 -12.13 7.03 5.87
N GLY A 199 -10.91 7.42 5.48
CA GLY A 199 -10.61 8.72 4.87
C GLY A 199 -10.74 9.91 5.83
N ARG A 200 -10.84 9.66 7.15
CA ARG A 200 -10.93 10.68 8.20
C ARG A 200 -9.54 11.20 8.58
N TYR A 201 -8.81 11.71 7.60
CA TYR A 201 -7.40 12.11 7.76
C TYR A 201 -7.17 13.15 8.87
N ALA A 202 -8.12 14.08 9.07
CA ALA A 202 -8.03 15.08 10.13
C ALA A 202 -7.98 14.46 11.54
N ASP A 203 -8.70 13.35 11.75
CA ASP A 203 -8.73 12.60 13.01
C ASP A 203 -7.58 11.58 13.08
N ALA A 204 -7.14 11.04 11.93
CA ALA A 204 -6.04 10.08 11.86
C ALA A 204 -4.69 10.73 12.24
N VAL A 205 -4.42 11.97 11.81
CA VAL A 205 -3.17 12.69 12.12
C VAL A 205 -2.82 12.72 13.61
N PRO A 206 -3.70 13.17 14.54
CA PRO A 206 -3.36 13.15 15.97
C PRO A 206 -3.20 11.73 16.53
N ALA A 207 -3.83 10.70 15.95
CA ALA A 207 -3.61 9.32 16.34
C ALA A 207 -2.23 8.82 15.90
N PHE A 208 -1.85 9.02 14.64
CA PHE A 208 -0.51 8.69 14.14
C PHE A 208 0.60 9.46 14.87
N ARG A 209 0.38 10.73 15.24
CA ARG A 209 1.33 11.51 16.05
C ARG A 209 1.62 10.86 17.41
N ARG A 210 0.61 10.28 18.07
CA ARG A 210 0.83 9.52 19.32
C ARG A 210 1.64 8.26 19.08
N LEU A 211 1.39 7.56 17.98
CA LEU A 211 2.11 6.33 17.61
C LEU A 211 3.58 6.60 17.36
N VAL A 212 3.90 7.58 16.52
CA VAL A 212 5.31 7.90 16.20
C VAL A 212 6.06 8.51 17.38
N ALA A 213 5.35 9.16 18.32
CA ALA A 213 5.94 9.59 19.59
C ALA A 213 6.27 8.42 20.52
N ALA A 214 5.40 7.40 20.56
CA ALA A 214 5.61 6.20 21.38
C ALA A 214 6.64 5.23 20.78
N SER A 215 6.70 5.16 19.44
CA SER A 215 7.55 4.26 18.65
C SER A 215 8.13 5.00 17.43
N PRO A 216 9.21 5.79 17.60
CA PRO A 216 9.78 6.61 16.52
C PRO A 216 10.35 5.82 15.33
N LYS A 217 10.55 4.50 15.47
CA LYS A 217 11.07 3.60 14.43
C LYS A 217 9.97 2.90 13.62
N MET A 218 8.70 3.22 13.87
CA MET A 218 7.55 2.67 13.13
C MET A 218 7.43 3.39 11.79
N ALA A 219 8.09 2.87 10.76
CA ALA A 219 8.12 3.48 9.43
C ALA A 219 6.72 3.63 8.84
N ASP A 220 5.88 2.60 8.96
CA ASP A 220 4.51 2.58 8.44
C ASP A 220 3.66 3.72 9.04
N ALA A 221 3.76 3.98 10.34
CA ALA A 221 3.02 5.09 10.97
C ALA A 221 3.52 6.48 10.56
N TRP A 222 4.82 6.62 10.24
CA TRP A 222 5.34 7.86 9.66
C TRP A 222 4.85 8.05 8.22
N GLU A 223 4.79 6.97 7.44
CA GLU A 223 4.27 6.99 6.07
C GLU A 223 2.79 7.36 6.06
N ASP A 224 1.95 6.69 6.85
CA ASP A 224 0.52 6.97 6.92
C ASP A 224 0.21 8.35 7.50
N LEU A 225 1.06 8.85 8.41
CA LEU A 225 1.02 10.25 8.86
C LEU A 225 1.29 11.20 7.68
N GLY A 226 2.31 10.92 6.87
CA GLY A 226 2.65 11.68 5.67
C GLY A 226 1.49 11.72 4.68
N VAL A 227 0.92 10.56 4.35
CA VAL A 227 -0.24 10.46 3.45
C VAL A 227 -1.43 11.23 4.02
N SER A 228 -1.73 11.10 5.31
CA SER A 228 -2.83 11.83 5.95
C SER A 228 -2.63 13.35 5.88
N LEU A 229 -1.40 13.83 6.10
CA LEU A 229 -1.07 15.25 6.03
C LEU A 229 -1.13 15.78 4.59
N GLU A 230 -0.67 14.98 3.62
CA GLU A 230 -0.76 15.27 2.19
C GLU A 230 -2.22 15.43 1.74
N LYS A 231 -3.10 14.51 2.14
CA LYS A 231 -4.54 14.57 1.85
C LYS A 231 -5.24 15.79 2.46
N LEU A 232 -4.69 16.32 3.55
CA LEU A 232 -5.15 17.58 4.17
C LEU A 232 -4.48 18.84 3.58
N GLY A 233 -3.60 18.68 2.58
CA GLY A 233 -2.87 19.78 1.95
C GLY A 233 -1.73 20.37 2.79
N ARG A 234 -1.35 19.73 3.90
CA ARG A 234 -0.29 20.17 4.82
C ARG A 234 1.06 19.65 4.33
N ARG A 235 1.50 20.15 3.17
CA ARG A 235 2.60 19.58 2.37
C ARG A 235 3.95 19.56 3.09
N GLU A 236 4.29 20.63 3.81
CA GLU A 236 5.57 20.71 4.53
C GLU A 236 5.65 19.69 5.67
N GLU A 237 4.57 19.55 6.45
CA GLU A 237 4.51 18.55 7.52
C GLU A 237 4.47 17.12 6.98
N ALA A 238 3.84 16.91 5.81
CA ALA A 238 3.85 15.62 5.13
C ALA A 238 5.28 15.23 4.68
N LEU A 239 6.05 16.19 4.17
CA LEU A 239 7.44 15.99 3.79
C LEU A 239 8.29 15.56 4.99
N GLU A 240 8.17 16.27 6.12
CA GLU A 240 8.85 15.89 7.36
C GLU A 240 8.49 14.46 7.79
N ALA A 241 7.20 14.08 7.72
CA ALA A 241 6.77 12.73 8.07
C ALA A 241 7.37 11.67 7.13
N TYR A 242 7.39 11.91 5.82
CA TYR A 242 8.00 10.98 4.86
C TYR A 242 9.52 10.84 5.03
N GLU A 243 10.24 11.93 5.34
CA GLU A 243 11.66 11.88 5.67
C GLU A 243 11.93 10.98 6.88
N ARG A 244 11.11 11.11 7.93
CA ARG A 244 11.20 10.24 9.12
C ARG A 244 10.84 8.78 8.82
N ALA A 245 9.91 8.53 7.91
CA ALA A 245 9.61 7.18 7.42
C ALA A 245 10.80 6.56 6.66
N MET A 246 11.48 7.34 5.82
CA MET A 246 12.70 6.89 5.13
C MET A 246 13.83 6.59 6.12
N ASP A 247 14.06 7.45 7.11
CA ASP A 247 15.05 7.21 8.17
C ASP A 247 14.76 5.90 8.93
N ALA A 248 13.49 5.66 9.28
CA ALA A 248 13.06 4.49 10.05
C ALA A 248 13.12 3.18 9.24
N SER A 249 12.95 3.24 7.91
CA SER A 249 12.97 2.08 7.02
C SER A 249 14.34 1.84 6.35
N GLY A 250 15.33 2.69 6.60
CA GLY A 250 16.64 2.60 5.92
C GLY A 250 16.57 2.96 4.43
N GLY A 251 15.64 3.84 4.03
CA GLY A 251 15.50 4.35 2.67
C GLY A 251 14.61 3.50 1.76
N ALA A 252 13.45 3.04 2.24
CA ALA A 252 12.49 2.29 1.44
C ALA A 252 12.16 3.01 0.11
N SER A 253 12.31 2.28 -1.01
CA SER A 253 12.20 2.87 -2.35
C SER A 253 10.82 3.43 -2.69
N PHE A 254 9.75 2.92 -2.08
CA PHE A 254 8.39 3.43 -2.27
C PHE A 254 8.20 4.82 -1.63
N VAL A 255 8.61 4.97 -0.35
CA VAL A 255 8.52 6.25 0.37
C VAL A 255 9.36 7.33 -0.31
N ALA A 256 10.50 6.97 -0.90
CA ALA A 256 11.30 7.89 -1.71
C ALA A 256 10.52 8.42 -2.93
N VAL A 257 9.80 7.55 -3.65
CA VAL A 257 8.97 8.00 -4.78
C VAL A 257 7.79 8.84 -4.32
N ALA A 258 7.12 8.48 -3.23
CA ALA A 258 6.03 9.28 -2.64
C ALA A 258 6.53 10.69 -2.26
N THR A 259 7.68 10.77 -1.60
CA THR A 259 8.37 12.03 -1.26
C THR A 259 8.65 12.85 -2.52
N GLY A 260 9.20 12.22 -3.55
CA GLY A 260 9.51 12.88 -4.82
C GLY A 260 8.25 13.40 -5.55
N ASN A 261 7.13 12.69 -5.49
CA ASN A 261 5.85 13.16 -6.02
C ASN A 261 5.37 14.42 -5.28
N LEU A 262 5.44 14.43 -3.94
CA LEU A 262 5.06 15.60 -3.15
C LEU A 262 5.96 16.80 -3.46
N LEU A 263 7.27 16.58 -3.58
CA LEU A 263 8.23 17.63 -3.97
C LEU A 263 7.97 18.16 -5.38
N LEU A 264 7.59 17.30 -6.33
CA LEU A 264 7.17 17.70 -7.67
C LEU A 264 5.94 18.62 -7.60
N GLN A 265 4.93 18.26 -6.81
CA GLN A 265 3.73 19.09 -6.60
C GLN A 265 4.08 20.45 -5.95
N MET A 266 5.11 20.50 -5.11
CA MET A 266 5.63 21.74 -4.51
C MET A 266 6.54 22.54 -5.46
N GLY A 267 6.84 22.04 -6.66
CA GLY A 267 7.75 22.67 -7.62
C GLY A 267 9.24 22.54 -7.27
N ARG A 268 9.60 21.73 -6.27
CA ARG A 268 10.99 21.47 -5.84
C ARG A 268 11.62 20.38 -6.72
N LEU A 269 11.81 20.69 -8.00
CA LEU A 269 12.13 19.71 -9.05
C LEU A 269 13.49 19.01 -8.88
N ASP A 270 14.49 19.70 -8.32
CA ASP A 270 15.82 19.11 -8.09
C ASP A 270 15.79 18.06 -6.99
N GLU A 271 15.11 18.37 -5.89
CA GLU A 271 14.92 17.44 -4.76
C GLU A 271 14.03 16.28 -5.17
N ALA A 272 12.92 16.55 -5.87
CA ALA A 272 12.06 15.51 -6.44
C ALA A 272 12.85 14.51 -7.29
N ARG A 273 13.81 15.00 -8.09
CA ARG A 273 14.68 14.15 -8.92
C ARG A 273 15.60 13.28 -8.08
N ALA A 274 16.24 13.84 -7.05
CA ALA A 274 17.11 13.07 -6.16
C ALA A 274 16.34 11.91 -5.49
N HIS A 275 15.10 12.17 -5.03
CA HIS A 275 14.25 11.14 -4.45
C HIS A 275 13.76 10.10 -5.47
N ALA A 276 13.45 10.52 -6.70
CA ALA A 276 13.14 9.59 -7.78
C ALA A 276 14.32 8.65 -8.08
N GLU A 277 15.56 9.17 -8.10
CA GLU A 277 16.77 8.40 -8.32
C GLU A 277 17.03 7.37 -7.19
N LEU A 278 16.71 7.70 -5.93
CA LEU A 278 16.73 6.75 -4.82
C LEU A 278 15.72 5.60 -5.02
N GLY A 279 14.54 5.93 -5.56
CA GLY A 279 13.46 4.97 -5.84
C GLY A 279 13.79 3.96 -6.94
N LEU A 280 14.77 4.22 -7.81
CA LEU A 280 15.10 3.36 -8.96
C LEU A 280 15.50 1.93 -8.56
N LYS A 281 16.09 1.74 -7.37
CA LYS A 281 16.56 0.44 -6.92
C LYS A 281 15.45 -0.52 -6.54
N GLY A 282 14.38 -0.04 -5.89
CA GLY A 282 13.28 -0.90 -5.41
C GLY A 282 11.97 -0.73 -6.16
N SER A 283 11.73 0.42 -6.80
CA SER A 283 10.48 0.70 -7.52
C SER A 283 10.75 1.40 -8.87
N PRO A 284 11.50 0.75 -9.78
CA PRO A 284 11.96 1.38 -11.03
C PRO A 284 10.82 1.90 -11.91
N ALA A 285 9.67 1.23 -11.98
CA ALA A 285 8.53 1.70 -12.78
C ALA A 285 7.98 3.04 -12.25
N MET A 286 7.78 3.14 -10.93
CA MET A 286 7.25 4.35 -10.30
C MET A 286 8.28 5.49 -10.33
N ALA A 287 9.54 5.19 -10.02
CA ALA A 287 10.63 6.15 -10.07
C ALA A 287 10.84 6.75 -11.48
N ASN A 288 10.84 5.91 -12.52
CA ASN A 288 10.97 6.40 -13.89
C ASN A 288 9.73 7.19 -14.35
N SER A 289 8.53 6.84 -13.86
CA SER A 289 7.32 7.63 -14.14
C SER A 289 7.42 9.03 -13.52
N LEU A 290 7.90 9.12 -12.27
CA LEU A 290 8.18 10.39 -11.62
C LEU A 290 9.28 11.19 -12.35
N LEU A 291 10.38 10.55 -12.78
CA LEU A 291 11.41 11.21 -13.60
C LEU A 291 10.85 11.78 -14.89
N ALA A 292 9.91 11.08 -15.55
CA ALA A 292 9.24 11.56 -16.74
C ALA A 292 8.39 12.81 -16.45
N GLN A 293 7.61 12.80 -15.36
CA GLN A 293 6.81 13.96 -14.96
C GLN A 293 7.68 15.16 -14.57
N ILE A 294 8.80 14.94 -13.87
CA ILE A 294 9.78 15.98 -13.56
C ILE A 294 10.38 16.56 -14.84
N ALA A 295 10.72 15.72 -15.82
CA ALA A 295 11.25 16.18 -17.11
C ALA A 295 10.21 16.99 -17.91
N LEU A 296 8.93 16.60 -17.86
CA LEU A 296 7.84 17.42 -18.42
C LEU A 296 7.73 18.78 -17.73
N ALA A 297 7.82 18.83 -16.40
CA ALA A 297 7.79 20.08 -15.65
C ALA A 297 8.97 21.01 -15.97
N ARG A 298 10.11 20.44 -16.41
CA ARG A 298 11.29 21.18 -16.88
C ARG A 298 11.27 21.50 -18.39
N ASP A 299 10.18 21.20 -19.10
CA ASP A 299 10.07 21.37 -20.55
C ASP A 299 11.15 20.61 -21.33
N ARG A 300 11.46 19.37 -20.89
CA ARG A 300 12.43 18.47 -21.53
C ARG A 300 11.74 17.23 -22.08
N PRO A 301 11.03 17.34 -23.22
CA PRO A 301 10.18 16.27 -23.75
C PRO A 301 10.94 15.00 -24.11
N ASP A 302 12.19 15.09 -24.57
CA ASP A 302 12.99 13.92 -24.95
C ASP A 302 13.44 13.12 -23.72
N GLU A 303 13.88 13.82 -22.66
CA GLU A 303 14.19 13.19 -21.37
C GLU A 303 12.93 12.53 -20.77
N ALA A 304 11.79 13.20 -20.89
CA ALA A 304 10.52 12.71 -20.39
C ALA A 304 10.07 11.42 -21.11
N GLU A 305 10.19 11.37 -22.43
CA GLU A 305 9.82 10.18 -23.20
C GLU A 305 10.74 9.00 -22.87
N LYS A 306 12.05 9.26 -22.78
CA LYS A 306 13.01 8.23 -22.39
C LYS A 306 12.67 7.64 -21.01
N ALA A 307 12.38 8.49 -20.03
CA ALA A 307 12.00 8.05 -18.69
C ALA A 307 10.66 7.31 -18.68
N ALA A 308 9.63 7.79 -19.40
CA ALA A 308 8.34 7.12 -19.47
C ALA A 308 8.44 5.73 -20.14
N ARG A 309 9.27 5.59 -21.19
CA ARG A 309 9.54 4.28 -21.81
C ARG A 309 10.32 3.36 -20.88
N ALA A 310 11.27 3.89 -20.10
CA ALA A 310 11.97 3.11 -19.07
C ALA A 310 11.01 2.64 -17.96
N ALA A 311 10.03 3.46 -17.58
CA ALA A 311 8.99 3.08 -16.64
C ALA A 311 8.13 1.92 -17.17
N LEU A 312 7.77 1.96 -18.46
CA LEU A 312 6.99 0.90 -19.11
C LEU A 312 7.78 -0.40 -19.29
N ALA A 313 9.09 -0.31 -19.49
CA ALA A 313 9.98 -1.48 -19.59
C ALA A 313 10.27 -2.13 -18.23
N ALA A 314 10.04 -1.41 -17.12
CA ALA A 314 10.28 -1.92 -15.79
C ALA A 314 9.20 -2.92 -15.36
N PRO A 315 9.54 -3.95 -14.56
CA PRO A 315 8.55 -4.91 -14.08
C PRO A 315 7.50 -4.25 -13.18
N GLY A 316 6.22 -4.56 -13.39
CA GLY A 316 5.12 -4.10 -12.54
C GLY A 316 3.82 -3.87 -13.31
N SER A 317 2.89 -3.13 -12.71
CA SER A 317 1.69 -2.66 -13.42
C SER A 317 2.10 -1.68 -14.52
N HIS A 318 1.58 -1.89 -15.72
CA HIS A 318 1.86 -1.03 -16.87
C HIS A 318 0.87 0.13 -17.02
N ILE A 319 -0.24 0.15 -16.27
CA ILE A 319 -1.28 1.18 -16.43
C ILE A 319 -0.72 2.58 -16.14
N ALA A 320 -0.08 2.78 -14.98
CA ALA A 320 0.48 4.08 -14.62
C ALA A 320 1.63 4.55 -15.55
N PRO A 321 2.58 3.68 -15.95
CA PRO A 321 3.57 4.02 -16.99
C PRO A 321 2.96 4.37 -18.35
N LEU A 322 1.94 3.64 -18.81
CA LEU A 322 1.23 3.94 -20.07
C LEU A 322 0.56 5.31 -20.02
N MET A 323 -0.10 5.63 -18.90
CA MET A 323 -0.70 6.93 -18.66
C MET A 323 0.32 8.07 -18.67
N THR A 324 1.47 7.85 -18.03
CA THR A 324 2.58 8.81 -18.03
C THR A 324 3.13 9.03 -19.44
N LEU A 325 3.34 7.95 -20.20
CA LEU A 325 3.80 8.03 -21.59
C LEU A 325 2.78 8.73 -22.49
N ALA A 326 1.48 8.46 -22.32
CA ALA A 326 0.41 9.15 -23.04
C ALA A 326 0.48 10.67 -22.81
N GLN A 327 0.66 11.11 -21.57
CA GLN A 327 0.78 12.53 -21.25
C GLN A 327 2.05 13.16 -21.83
N VAL A 328 3.17 12.43 -21.85
CA VAL A 328 4.41 12.90 -22.52
C VAL A 328 4.19 13.09 -24.02
N LEU A 329 3.64 12.07 -24.69
CA LEU A 329 3.37 12.10 -26.13
C LEU A 329 2.34 13.18 -26.49
N GLN A 330 1.34 13.39 -25.65
CA GLN A 330 0.37 14.48 -25.79
C GLN A 330 1.07 15.85 -25.76
N LYS A 331 1.98 16.09 -24.81
CA LYS A 331 2.76 17.34 -24.72
C LYS A 331 3.66 17.56 -25.93
N GLN A 332 4.15 16.49 -26.55
CA GLN A 332 4.92 16.54 -27.80
C GLN A 332 4.03 16.71 -29.05
N GLY A 333 2.70 16.69 -28.92
CA GLY A 333 1.77 16.77 -30.05
C GLY A 333 1.57 15.44 -30.81
N LYS A 334 2.14 14.33 -30.33
CA LYS A 334 1.98 12.98 -30.89
C LYS A 334 0.66 12.34 -30.44
N LEU A 335 -0.46 12.98 -30.78
CA LEU A 335 -1.79 12.67 -30.22
C LEU A 335 -2.27 11.23 -30.51
N ALA A 336 -2.00 10.71 -31.71
CA ALA A 336 -2.41 9.35 -32.08
C ALA A 336 -1.65 8.27 -31.29
N GLU A 337 -0.34 8.45 -31.10
CA GLU A 337 0.48 7.55 -30.28
C GLU A 337 0.08 7.63 -28.80
N ALA A 338 -0.20 8.85 -28.31
CA ALA A 338 -0.71 9.06 -26.96
C ALA A 338 -2.04 8.32 -26.72
N LEU A 339 -2.98 8.41 -27.68
CA LEU A 339 -4.25 7.69 -27.61
C LEU A 339 -4.04 6.17 -27.61
N GLY A 340 -3.09 5.67 -28.42
CA GLY A 340 -2.71 4.25 -28.41
C GLY A 340 -2.22 3.78 -27.04
N CYS A 341 -1.48 4.62 -26.30
CA CYS A 341 -1.05 4.30 -24.94
C CYS A 341 -2.24 4.24 -23.96
N ALA A 342 -3.19 5.17 -24.05
CA ALA A 342 -4.40 5.17 -23.23
C ALA A 342 -5.33 3.97 -23.53
N ASP A 343 -5.41 3.57 -24.81
CA ASP A 343 -6.15 2.38 -25.24
C ASP A 343 -5.51 1.09 -24.68
N GLN A 344 -4.17 1.01 -24.68
CA GLN A 344 -3.44 -0.09 -24.04
C GLN A 344 -3.68 -0.13 -22.52
N ALA A 345 -3.70 1.03 -21.85
CA ALA A 345 -3.99 1.10 -20.41
C ALA A 345 -5.39 0.56 -20.09
N THR A 346 -6.38 0.88 -20.92
CA THR A 346 -7.74 0.35 -20.82
C THR A 346 -7.79 -1.17 -20.99
N GLN A 347 -7.02 -1.72 -21.95
CA GLN A 347 -6.94 -3.17 -22.17
C GLN A 347 -6.30 -3.90 -20.98
N GLU A 348 -5.24 -3.34 -20.40
CA GLU A 348 -4.60 -3.89 -19.21
C GLU A 348 -5.53 -3.85 -17.98
N LEU A 349 -6.30 -2.77 -17.81
CA LEU A 349 -7.31 -2.67 -16.75
C LEU A 349 -8.41 -3.74 -16.92
N ALA A 350 -8.84 -4.02 -18.16
CA ALA A 350 -9.79 -5.08 -18.46
C ALA A 350 -9.24 -6.48 -18.15
N ARG A 351 -7.96 -6.74 -18.47
CA ARG A 351 -7.30 -8.03 -18.21
C ARG A 351 -7.15 -8.33 -16.72
N THR A 352 -6.87 -7.32 -15.91
CA THR A 352 -6.62 -7.49 -14.47
C THR A 352 -7.91 -7.68 -13.66
N GLY A 353 -9.09 -7.63 -14.27
CA GLY A 353 -10.38 -7.74 -13.58
C GLY A 353 -10.74 -6.53 -12.72
N ALA A 354 -9.87 -5.50 -12.70
CA ALA A 354 -10.08 -4.23 -12.01
C ALA A 354 -10.95 -3.24 -12.80
N ALA A 355 -11.49 -3.67 -13.95
CA ALA A 355 -12.40 -2.86 -14.78
C ALA A 355 -13.60 -2.27 -14.00
N GLY A 356 -14.05 -2.93 -12.93
CA GLY A 356 -15.13 -2.44 -12.08
C GLY A 356 -14.73 -1.34 -11.09
N GLN A 357 -13.44 -1.19 -10.78
CA GLN A 357 -12.93 -0.13 -9.90
C GLN A 357 -12.51 1.13 -10.68
N GLY A 358 -12.30 1.00 -12.00
CA GLY A 358 -11.78 2.08 -12.83
C GLY A 358 -10.32 2.40 -12.52
N TYR A 359 -9.74 3.31 -13.29
CA TYR A 359 -8.45 3.92 -12.97
C TYR A 359 -8.62 5.43 -13.09
N GLU A 360 -8.42 6.15 -12.00
CA GLU A 360 -8.67 7.59 -11.93
C GLU A 360 -7.82 8.34 -12.97
N GLY A 361 -8.49 9.20 -13.75
CA GLY A 361 -7.91 10.00 -14.82
C GLY A 361 -7.70 9.28 -16.15
N LEU A 362 -7.92 7.96 -16.25
CA LEU A 362 -7.74 7.20 -17.50
C LEU A 362 -8.70 7.68 -18.60
N HIS A 363 -9.99 7.72 -18.29
CA HIS A 363 -11.00 8.13 -19.25
C HIS A 363 -10.94 9.64 -19.51
N TRP A 364 -10.54 10.44 -18.51
CA TRP A 364 -10.24 11.85 -18.74
C TRP A 364 -9.12 12.08 -19.76
N VAL A 365 -7.95 11.44 -19.61
CA VAL A 365 -6.85 11.58 -20.58
C VAL A 365 -7.26 11.10 -21.97
N ARG A 366 -7.97 9.97 -22.04
CA ARG A 366 -8.48 9.43 -23.30
C ARG A 366 -9.45 10.41 -23.97
N GLY A 367 -10.36 11.00 -23.20
CA GLY A 367 -11.31 12.01 -23.67
C GLY A 367 -10.62 13.28 -24.18
N ASP A 368 -9.63 13.81 -23.47
CA ASP A 368 -8.87 14.99 -23.92
C ASP A 368 -8.13 14.72 -25.24
N LEU A 369 -7.51 13.55 -25.37
CA LEU A 369 -6.83 13.13 -26.60
C LEU A 369 -7.81 13.00 -27.78
N LEU A 370 -8.98 12.39 -27.56
CA LEU A 370 -10.03 12.26 -28.57
C LEU A 370 -10.58 13.62 -29.00
N ALA A 371 -10.81 14.53 -28.06
CA ALA A 371 -11.28 15.89 -28.36
C ALA A 371 -10.26 16.66 -29.22
N ARG A 372 -8.97 16.57 -28.89
CA ARG A 372 -7.90 17.20 -29.70
C ARG A 372 -7.75 16.60 -31.10
N LEU A 373 -8.16 15.34 -31.28
CA LEU A 373 -8.24 14.67 -32.57
C LEU A 373 -9.54 14.96 -33.33
N GLY A 374 -10.45 15.78 -32.79
CA GLY A 374 -11.74 16.11 -33.37
C GLY A 374 -12.81 15.02 -33.24
N ARG A 375 -12.57 14.00 -32.40
CA ARG A 375 -13.49 12.87 -32.14
C ARG A 375 -14.41 13.19 -30.95
N ASN A 376 -15.15 14.30 -31.05
CA ASN A 376 -15.89 14.89 -29.94
C ASN A 376 -16.92 13.96 -29.30
N GLU A 377 -17.70 13.22 -30.10
CA GLU A 377 -18.70 12.29 -29.56
C GLU A 377 -18.09 11.18 -28.70
N GLU A 378 -16.89 10.73 -29.07
CA GLU A 378 -16.17 9.71 -28.31
C GLU A 378 -15.55 10.33 -27.06
N ALA A 379 -14.99 11.54 -27.17
CA ALA A 379 -14.48 12.30 -26.03
C ALA A 379 -15.55 12.54 -24.97
N GLU A 380 -16.77 12.94 -25.37
CA GLU A 380 -17.91 13.11 -24.47
C GLU A 380 -18.24 11.82 -23.70
N ARG A 381 -18.25 10.66 -24.38
CA ARG A 381 -18.49 9.36 -23.73
C ARG A 381 -17.44 9.05 -22.67
N GLU A 382 -16.17 9.33 -22.97
CA GLU A 382 -15.06 9.11 -22.04
C GLU A 382 -15.15 10.02 -20.82
N PHE A 383 -15.40 11.31 -20.99
CA PHE A 383 -15.59 12.22 -19.84
C PHE A 383 -16.77 11.79 -18.96
N LEU A 384 -17.89 11.39 -19.58
CA LEU A 384 -19.05 10.88 -18.84
C LEU A 384 -18.78 9.53 -18.15
N GLN A 385 -17.84 8.73 -18.65
CA GLN A 385 -17.40 7.50 -18.01
C GLN A 385 -16.50 7.79 -16.81
N GLU A 386 -15.57 8.74 -16.93
CA GLU A 386 -14.74 9.21 -15.82
C GLU A 386 -15.62 9.74 -14.67
N ILE A 387 -16.58 10.61 -14.98
CA ILE A 387 -17.52 11.20 -14.01
C ILE A 387 -18.34 10.11 -13.27
N ARG A 388 -18.69 9.01 -13.94
CA ARG A 388 -19.43 7.91 -13.30
C ARG A 388 -18.57 7.14 -12.30
N GLY A 389 -17.29 6.94 -12.60
CA GLY A 389 -16.35 6.24 -11.71
C GLY A 389 -15.81 7.12 -10.59
N PHE A 390 -15.56 8.39 -10.90
CA PHE A 390 -14.87 9.35 -10.05
C PHE A 390 -15.66 10.68 -10.02
N PRO A 391 -16.84 10.73 -9.38
CA PRO A 391 -17.71 11.91 -9.39
C PRO A 391 -17.11 13.15 -8.71
N HIS A 392 -16.06 12.97 -7.90
CA HIS A 392 -15.35 14.05 -7.23
C HIS A 392 -14.14 14.57 -8.03
N ASP A 393 -13.83 14.01 -9.21
CA ASP A 393 -12.82 14.57 -10.10
C ASP A 393 -13.42 15.72 -10.92
N THR A 394 -12.92 16.95 -10.71
CA THR A 394 -13.39 18.15 -11.43
C THR A 394 -12.94 18.22 -12.88
N ARG A 395 -11.80 17.62 -13.22
CA ARG A 395 -11.16 17.73 -14.54
C ARG A 395 -12.09 17.29 -15.69
N PRO A 396 -12.76 16.11 -15.65
CA PRO A 396 -13.65 15.71 -16.73
C PRO A 396 -14.86 16.62 -16.90
N TYR A 397 -15.38 17.26 -15.84
CA TYR A 397 -16.48 18.22 -15.97
C TYR A 397 -16.03 19.50 -16.68
N ALA A 398 -14.88 20.04 -16.30
CA ALA A 398 -14.31 21.23 -16.95
C ALA A 398 -13.98 20.95 -18.42
N SER A 399 -13.34 19.81 -18.73
CA SER A 399 -13.08 19.37 -20.10
C SER A 399 -14.35 19.18 -20.92
N LEU A 400 -15.40 18.59 -20.33
CA LEU A 400 -16.71 18.42 -20.98
C LEU A 400 -17.40 19.76 -21.23
N ALA A 401 -17.31 20.71 -20.31
CA ALA A 401 -17.87 22.06 -20.48
C ALA A 401 -17.18 22.82 -21.62
N LEU A 402 -15.84 22.74 -21.70
CA LEU A 402 -15.07 23.32 -22.80
C LEU A 402 -15.42 22.66 -24.14
N LEU A 403 -15.59 21.33 -24.16
CA LEU A 403 -16.01 20.59 -25.35
C LEU A 403 -17.38 21.09 -25.84
N TYR A 404 -18.39 21.12 -24.97
CA TYR A 404 -19.73 21.61 -25.29
C TYR A 404 -19.73 23.06 -25.79
N ALA A 405 -18.97 23.94 -25.14
CA ALA A 405 -18.88 25.32 -25.58
C ALA A 405 -18.25 25.43 -26.99
N SER A 406 -17.25 24.62 -27.30
CA SER A 406 -16.65 24.58 -28.65
C SER A 406 -17.63 24.13 -29.73
N GLU A 407 -18.67 23.38 -29.36
CA GLU A 407 -19.77 22.94 -30.23
C GLU A 407 -20.96 23.90 -30.25
N GLY A 408 -20.90 25.03 -29.53
CA GLY A 408 -22.01 25.98 -29.38
C GLY A 408 -23.12 25.54 -28.41
N ARG A 409 -22.89 24.47 -27.64
CA ARG A 409 -23.82 23.89 -26.65
C ARG A 409 -23.69 24.57 -25.29
N GLY A 410 -23.92 25.89 -25.26
CA GLY A 410 -23.75 26.73 -24.07
C GLY A 410 -24.53 26.26 -22.82
N PRO A 411 -25.84 25.91 -22.93
CA PRO A 411 -26.61 25.41 -21.80
C PRO A 411 -26.03 24.12 -21.18
N GLU A 412 -25.57 23.18 -22.00
CA GLU A 412 -24.95 21.94 -21.53
C GLU A 412 -23.58 22.20 -20.88
N ALA A 413 -22.80 23.15 -21.39
CA ALA A 413 -21.54 23.55 -20.79
C ALA A 413 -21.73 24.08 -19.36
N VAL A 414 -22.70 24.97 -19.14
CA VAL A 414 -23.05 25.47 -17.80
C VAL A 414 -23.62 24.34 -16.93
N GLY A 415 -24.41 23.43 -17.51
CA GLY A 415 -24.93 22.26 -16.82
C GLY A 415 -23.85 21.30 -16.33
N ALA A 416 -22.78 21.10 -17.08
CA ALA A 416 -21.63 20.29 -16.67
C ALA A 416 -20.92 20.90 -15.45
N LEU A 417 -20.66 22.21 -15.46
CA LEU A 417 -20.02 22.91 -14.33
C LEU A 417 -20.91 22.95 -13.09
N ARG A 418 -22.24 23.02 -13.25
CA ARG A 418 -23.17 22.90 -12.13
C ARG A 418 -23.08 21.52 -11.47
N ARG A 419 -23.10 20.44 -12.26
CA ARG A 419 -22.96 19.07 -11.74
C ARG A 419 -21.64 18.85 -11.01
N MET A 420 -20.54 19.47 -11.48
CA MET A 420 -19.24 19.43 -10.80
C MET A 420 -19.33 19.98 -9.38
N VAL A 421 -19.91 21.17 -9.23
CA VAL A 421 -20.07 21.85 -7.95
C VAL A 421 -21.04 21.08 -7.04
N GLU A 422 -22.10 20.48 -7.58
CA GLU A 422 -23.03 19.64 -6.83
C GLU A 422 -22.37 18.36 -6.30
N ALA A 423 -21.42 17.77 -7.05
CA ALA A 423 -20.78 16.52 -6.70
C ALA A 423 -19.66 16.66 -5.65
N GLU A 424 -18.81 17.69 -5.74
CA GLU A 424 -17.68 17.87 -4.80
C GLU A 424 -17.93 19.00 -3.77
N GLY A 425 -18.53 20.12 -4.20
CA GLY A 425 -18.88 21.24 -3.32
C GLY A 425 -17.72 21.95 -2.62
N SER A 426 -16.46 21.61 -2.94
CA SER A 426 -15.25 22.17 -2.33
C SER A 426 -14.95 23.59 -2.84
N PRO A 427 -14.24 24.43 -2.07
CA PRO A 427 -13.80 25.74 -2.57
C PRO A 427 -13.01 25.66 -3.88
N ALA A 428 -12.22 24.60 -4.08
CA ALA A 428 -11.45 24.37 -5.29
C ALA A 428 -12.37 24.06 -6.50
N ALA A 429 -13.40 23.21 -6.31
CA ALA A 429 -14.38 22.93 -7.36
C ALA A 429 -15.15 24.18 -7.79
N TYR A 430 -15.56 25.02 -6.82
CA TYR A 430 -16.16 26.32 -7.12
C TYR A 430 -15.18 27.24 -7.87
N ALA A 431 -13.92 27.30 -7.43
CA ALA A 431 -12.90 28.12 -8.08
C ALA A 431 -12.67 27.69 -9.53
N GLU A 432 -12.60 26.38 -9.80
CA GLU A 432 -12.45 25.85 -11.15
C GLU A 432 -13.67 26.18 -12.02
N ALA A 433 -14.89 25.94 -11.53
CA ALA A 433 -16.12 26.27 -12.25
C ALA A 433 -16.19 27.75 -12.64
N VAL A 434 -15.83 28.65 -11.72
CA VAL A 434 -15.79 30.11 -11.95
C VAL A 434 -14.77 30.46 -13.03
N LYS A 435 -13.56 29.89 -12.96
CA LYS A 435 -12.52 30.09 -13.99
C LYS A 435 -12.99 29.59 -15.35
N THR A 436 -13.60 28.40 -15.41
CA THR A 436 -14.11 27.85 -16.67
C THR A 436 -15.22 28.74 -17.24
N LEU A 437 -16.20 29.19 -16.44
CA LEU A 437 -17.26 30.10 -16.90
C LEU A 437 -16.70 31.41 -17.49
N ARG A 438 -15.65 31.98 -16.88
CA ARG A 438 -14.95 33.15 -17.44
C ARG A 438 -14.31 32.84 -18.80
N ILE A 439 -13.63 31.70 -18.94
CA ILE A 439 -13.06 31.24 -20.21
C ILE A 439 -14.15 31.07 -21.28
N LEU A 440 -15.32 30.57 -20.88
CA LEU A 440 -16.48 30.40 -21.74
C LEU A 440 -17.19 31.71 -22.12
N GLY A 441 -16.74 32.85 -21.59
CA GLY A 441 -17.36 34.15 -21.87
C GLY A 441 -18.67 34.40 -21.12
N ASP A 442 -18.93 33.72 -20.01
CA ASP A 442 -20.07 33.97 -19.11
C ASP A 442 -19.63 34.64 -17.79
N PRO A 443 -19.25 35.93 -17.81
CA PRO A 443 -18.81 36.64 -16.61
C PRO A 443 -19.95 36.83 -15.59
N GLN A 444 -21.21 36.85 -16.04
CA GLN A 444 -22.36 37.01 -15.14
C GLN A 444 -22.63 35.74 -14.35
N GLY A 445 -22.61 34.58 -15.02
CA GLY A 445 -22.70 33.28 -14.38
C GLY A 445 -21.51 33.02 -13.45
N ALA A 446 -20.29 33.37 -13.88
CA ALA A 446 -19.10 33.29 -13.05
C ALA A 446 -19.23 34.13 -11.76
N ALA A 447 -19.70 35.37 -11.86
CA ALA A 447 -19.91 36.24 -10.70
C ALA A 447 -21.02 35.73 -9.77
N ALA A 448 -22.11 35.18 -10.33
CA ALA A 448 -23.19 34.59 -9.54
C ALA A 448 -22.71 33.35 -8.77
N LEU A 449 -21.97 32.45 -9.43
CA LEU A 449 -21.41 31.25 -8.82
C LEU A 449 -20.36 31.59 -7.76
N LEU A 450 -19.52 32.61 -8.00
CA LEU A 450 -18.53 33.07 -7.03
C LEU A 450 -19.17 33.64 -5.76
N ARG A 451 -20.27 34.40 -5.87
CA ARG A 451 -21.04 34.87 -4.71
C ARG A 451 -21.57 33.71 -3.89
N GLN A 452 -22.21 32.73 -4.55
CA GLN A 452 -22.69 31.52 -3.88
C GLN A 452 -21.55 30.76 -3.18
N ALA A 453 -20.38 30.67 -3.82
CA ALA A 453 -19.21 30.01 -3.25
C ALA A 453 -18.71 30.72 -1.98
N LEU A 454 -18.65 32.06 -1.99
CA LEU A 454 -18.23 32.87 -0.84
C LEU A 454 -19.23 32.80 0.32
N ASP A 455 -20.54 32.73 0.03
CA ASP A 455 -21.56 32.55 1.08
C ASP A 455 -21.42 31.19 1.77
N ARG A 456 -21.10 30.14 1.00
CA ARG A 456 -20.94 28.77 1.51
C ARG A 456 -19.58 28.54 2.18
N HIS A 457 -18.54 29.22 1.69
CA HIS A 457 -17.16 29.07 2.14
C HIS A 457 -16.52 30.44 2.48
N PRO A 458 -17.04 31.15 3.49
CA PRO A 458 -16.65 32.54 3.75
C PRO A 458 -15.18 32.70 4.10
N GLY A 459 -14.52 31.67 4.64
CA GLY A 459 -13.11 31.67 5.01
C GLY A 459 -12.12 31.36 3.88
N SER A 460 -12.58 31.00 2.67
CA SER A 460 -11.68 30.56 1.60
C SER A 460 -10.87 31.73 1.03
N ARG A 461 -9.54 31.65 1.15
CA ARG A 461 -8.62 32.62 0.54
C ARG A 461 -8.63 32.55 -0.98
N GLU A 462 -8.74 31.33 -1.54
CA GLU A 462 -8.77 31.11 -2.99
C GLU A 462 -9.96 31.78 -3.65
N LEU A 463 -11.16 31.58 -3.10
CA LEU A 463 -12.38 32.19 -3.63
C LEU A 463 -12.35 33.72 -3.52
N ARG A 464 -11.81 34.26 -2.43
CA ARG A 464 -11.65 35.72 -2.27
C ARG A 464 -10.66 36.30 -3.28
N ALA A 465 -9.60 35.58 -3.63
CA ALA A 465 -8.65 36.03 -4.66
C ALA A 465 -9.34 36.15 -6.04
N LEU A 466 -10.25 35.23 -6.37
CA LEU A 466 -11.01 35.28 -7.62
C LEU A 466 -11.97 36.47 -7.71
N ALA A 467 -12.40 37.03 -6.58
CA ALA A 467 -13.25 38.23 -6.56
C ALA A 467 -12.48 39.52 -6.89
N GLY A 468 -11.15 39.53 -6.71
CA GLY A 468 -10.27 40.66 -7.02
C GLY A 468 -9.66 40.63 -8.43
N SER A 469 -9.71 39.49 -9.11
CA SER A 469 -9.24 39.37 -10.50
C SER A 469 -10.41 39.56 -11.47
N PRO A 470 -10.34 40.53 -12.40
CA PRO A 470 -11.38 40.79 -13.39
C PRO A 470 -11.67 39.59 -14.30
#